data_AF-A0A9D1GAA3-F1
#
_entry.id   AF-A0A9D1GAA3-F1
#
_cell.length_a   1.000
_cell.length_b   1.000
_cell.length_c   1.000
_cell.angle_alpha   90.00
_cell.angle_beta   90.00
_cell.angle_gamma   90.00
#
_symmetry.space_group_name_H-M   'P 1'
#
loop_
_entity.id
_entity.type
_entity.pdbx_description
1 polymer ?
#
loop_
_entity_poly.entity_id
_entity_poly.type
_entity_poly.pdbx_seq_one_letter_code
_entity_poly.pdbx_strand_id
1 'polypeptide(L)'
;MGFIKFDNGACLQIEFSWASNVKEEKNFVELRGTKGGLSWEPNHYEIYTEEAGQLFDLEPKGTLISNGHAANLQHFVNVVLHDEKPDFVPQQGVEMIKILQAIYQSAQTGKEVEL
;
A
#
# COMPACT_ATOMS: atom_id res chain seq x y z
N MET A 1 -13.26 1.19 -8.74
CA MET A 1 -12.41 2.13 -8.02
C MET A 1 -12.98 2.30 -6.63
N GLY A 2 -12.16 2.25 -5.58
CA GLY A 2 -12.55 2.55 -4.20
C GLY A 2 -11.85 3.82 -3.73
N PHE A 3 -12.51 4.58 -2.87
CA PHE A 3 -11.96 5.78 -2.25
C PHE A 3 -12.18 5.72 -0.74
N ILE A 4 -11.11 5.93 0.02
CA ILE A 4 -11.12 5.88 1.49
C ILE A 4 -10.58 7.22 2.00
N LYS A 5 -11.29 7.82 2.95
CA LYS A 5 -10.81 8.96 3.72
C LYS A 5 -10.52 8.49 5.15
N PHE A 6 -9.30 8.73 5.61
CA PHE A 6 -8.88 8.39 6.97
C PHE A 6 -9.20 9.52 7.94
N ASP A 7 -9.25 9.19 9.23
CA ASP A 7 -9.46 10.11 10.35
C ASP A 7 -8.41 11.22 10.41
N ASN A 8 -7.17 10.92 10.02
CA ASN A 8 -6.05 11.85 9.94
C ASN A 8 -6.09 12.76 8.70
N GLY A 9 -7.13 12.67 7.87
CA GLY A 9 -7.32 13.47 6.67
C GLY A 9 -6.61 12.94 5.41
N ALA A 10 -5.82 11.88 5.51
CA ALA A 10 -5.26 11.21 4.33
C ALA A 10 -6.37 10.56 3.49
N CYS A 11 -6.09 10.39 2.20
CA CYS A 11 -7.00 9.72 1.28
C CYS A 11 -6.26 8.60 0.54
N LEU A 12 -6.97 7.50 0.28
CA LEU A 12 -6.47 6.38 -0.51
C LEU A 12 -7.44 6.07 -1.65
N GLN A 13 -6.91 6.03 -2.86
CA GLN A 13 -7.60 5.57 -4.05
C GLN A 13 -7.09 4.17 -4.40
N ILE A 14 -8.01 3.23 -4.56
CA ILE A 14 -7.68 1.84 -4.90
C ILE A 14 -8.33 1.50 -6.25
N GLU A 15 -7.51 0.96 -7.14
CA GLU A 15 -7.92 0.52 -8.46
C GLU A 15 -7.54 -0.94 -8.65
N PHE A 16 -8.51 -1.73 -9.08
CA PHE A 16 -8.30 -3.11 -9.46
C PHE A 16 -9.26 -3.43 -10.60
N SER A 17 -8.75 -4.11 -11.61
CA SER A 17 -9.55 -4.62 -12.71
C SER A 17 -8.93 -5.89 -13.24
N TRP A 18 -9.75 -6.92 -13.34
CA TRP A 18 -9.38 -8.21 -13.92
C TRP A 18 -9.43 -8.19 -15.46
N ALA A 19 -10.25 -7.31 -16.05
CA ALA A 19 -10.51 -7.25 -17.49
C ALA A 19 -10.24 -5.85 -18.05
N SER A 20 -8.99 -5.40 -17.96
CA SER A 20 -8.61 -4.02 -18.30
C SER A 20 -8.35 -3.77 -19.79
N ASN A 21 -8.31 -4.81 -20.64
CA ASN A 21 -7.94 -4.69 -22.08
C ASN A 21 -6.65 -3.88 -22.31
N VAL A 22 -5.62 -4.15 -21.49
CA VAL A 22 -4.32 -3.48 -21.55
C VAL A 22 -3.26 -4.39 -22.15
N LYS A 23 -2.20 -3.80 -22.71
CA LYS A 23 -1.08 -4.53 -23.32
C LYS A 23 -0.33 -5.40 -22.31
N GLU A 24 -0.18 -4.92 -21.08
CA GLU A 24 0.55 -5.58 -20.00
C GLU A 24 -0.09 -5.28 -18.64
N GLU A 25 0.14 -6.17 -17.68
CA GLU A 25 -0.32 -6.01 -16.30
C GLU A 25 0.35 -4.80 -15.64
N LYS A 26 -0.42 -4.00 -14.91
CA LYS A 26 0.07 -2.85 -14.18
C LYS A 26 -0.16 -3.04 -12.69
N ASN A 27 0.93 -2.97 -11.93
CA ASN A 27 0.94 -2.92 -10.48
C ASN A 27 1.75 -1.69 -10.09
N PHE A 28 1.16 -0.80 -9.30
CA PHE A 28 1.85 0.42 -8.92
C PHE A 28 1.35 0.92 -7.57
N VAL A 29 2.19 1.71 -6.92
CA VAL A 29 1.85 2.45 -5.69
C VAL A 29 2.38 3.86 -5.86
N GLU A 30 1.51 4.83 -5.59
CA GLU A 30 1.91 6.23 -5.54
C GLU A 30 1.65 6.79 -4.15
N LEU A 31 2.67 7.39 -3.54
CA LEU A 31 2.53 8.13 -2.30
C LEU A 31 2.73 9.61 -2.58
N ARG A 32 1.85 10.43 -2.00
CA ARG A 32 1.90 11.89 -2.13
C ARG A 32 1.87 12.51 -0.74
N GLY A 33 3.06 12.89 -0.26
CA GLY A 33 3.25 13.54 1.02
C GLY A 33 3.52 15.03 0.89
N THR A 34 3.54 15.73 2.02
CA THR A 34 3.80 17.18 2.06
C THR A 34 5.26 17.55 1.82
N LYS A 35 6.18 16.59 1.89
CA LYS A 35 7.63 16.79 1.72
C LYS A 35 8.22 16.01 0.54
N GLY A 36 7.40 15.22 -0.14
CA GLY A 36 7.85 14.37 -1.23
C GLY A 36 6.81 13.31 -1.60
N GLY A 37 7.10 12.60 -2.67
CA GLY A 37 6.28 11.50 -3.18
C GLY A 37 7.12 10.29 -3.56
N LEU A 38 6.43 9.20 -3.83
CA LEU A 38 7.01 7.95 -4.31
C LEU A 38 6.16 7.48 -5.48
N SER A 39 6.80 7.07 -6.57
CA SER A 39 6.22 6.18 -7.56
C SER A 39 6.92 4.83 -7.44
N TRP A 40 6.14 3.76 -7.34
CA TRP A 40 6.66 2.40 -7.27
C TRP A 40 5.93 1.53 -8.27
N GLU A 41 6.69 0.68 -8.96
CA GLU A 41 6.23 -0.41 -9.81
C GLU A 41 7.18 -1.62 -9.65
N PRO A 42 6.84 -2.82 -10.15
CA PRO A 42 7.72 -3.97 -10.03
C PRO A 42 9.14 -3.69 -10.57
N ASN A 43 10.13 -3.83 -9.69
CA ASN A 43 11.57 -3.63 -9.95
C ASN A 43 12.03 -2.18 -10.16
N HIS A 44 11.14 -1.20 -10.05
CA HIS A 44 11.49 0.22 -10.24
C HIS A 44 10.76 1.12 -9.25
N TYR A 45 11.45 2.11 -8.70
CA TYR A 45 10.81 3.13 -7.88
C TYR A 45 11.60 4.43 -7.91
N GLU A 46 10.86 5.53 -7.85
CA GLU A 46 11.37 6.90 -7.88
C GLU A 46 10.83 7.66 -6.68
N ILE A 47 11.70 8.44 -6.04
CA ILE A 47 11.33 9.34 -4.94
C ILE A 47 11.47 10.77 -5.44
N TYR A 48 10.41 11.55 -5.30
CA TYR A 48 10.37 12.95 -5.69
C TYR A 48 10.38 13.81 -4.44
N THR A 49 11.31 14.74 -4.32
CA THR A 49 11.48 15.55 -3.10
C THR A 49 11.99 16.94 -3.43
N GLU A 50 11.96 17.83 -2.43
CA GLU A 50 12.61 19.14 -2.48
C GLU A 50 13.72 19.19 -1.41
N GLU A 51 14.91 19.66 -1.79
CA GLU A 51 16.00 19.96 -0.86
C GLU A 51 16.56 21.34 -1.19
N ALA A 52 16.67 22.20 -0.18
CA ALA A 52 17.17 23.58 -0.31
C ALA A 52 16.50 24.41 -1.44
N GLY A 53 15.20 24.23 -1.66
CA GLY A 53 14.44 24.96 -2.70
C GLY A 53 14.59 24.39 -4.11
N GLN A 54 15.26 23.25 -4.27
CA GLN A 54 15.47 22.59 -5.55
C GLN A 54 14.76 21.23 -5.57
N LEU A 55 14.16 20.92 -6.72
CA LEU A 55 13.47 19.65 -6.94
C LEU A 55 14.47 18.55 -7.28
N PHE A 56 14.28 17.37 -6.70
CA PHE A 56 15.08 16.19 -6.92
C PHE A 56 14.21 14.99 -7.27
N ASP A 57 14.65 14.28 -8.31
CA ASP A 57 14.15 12.97 -8.69
C ASP A 57 15.24 11.96 -8.32
N LEU A 58 14.98 11.16 -7.30
CA LEU A 58 15.91 10.16 -6.80
C LEU A 58 15.51 8.80 -7.37
N GLU A 59 16.47 8.16 -8.02
CA GLU A 59 16.35 6.80 -8.54
C GLU A 59 17.37 5.91 -7.81
N PRO A 60 17.01 5.33 -6.65
CA PRO A 60 17.95 4.57 -5.85
C PRO A 60 18.41 3.31 -6.60
N LYS A 61 19.73 3.15 -6.73
CA LYS A 61 20.31 1.99 -7.40
C LYS A 61 20.42 0.82 -6.43
N GLY A 62 19.46 -0.11 -6.50
CA GLY A 62 19.51 -1.36 -5.75
C GLY A 62 18.15 -2.04 -5.64
N THR A 63 18.13 -3.36 -5.66
CA THR A 63 16.94 -4.15 -5.35
C THR A 63 16.75 -4.21 -3.84
N LEU A 64 15.86 -3.37 -3.30
CA LEU A 64 15.38 -3.51 -1.91
C LEU A 64 14.42 -4.70 -1.74
N ILE A 65 14.07 -5.37 -2.83
CA ILE A 65 13.07 -6.43 -2.83
C ILE A 65 13.72 -7.73 -2.35
N SER A 66 13.84 -7.87 -1.04
CA SER A 66 13.84 -9.21 -0.44
C SER A 66 12.56 -9.91 -0.87
N ASN A 67 12.61 -11.23 -1.12
CA ASN A 67 11.40 -12.01 -1.35
C ASN A 67 10.46 -11.84 -0.12
N GLY A 68 9.45 -10.99 -0.24
CA GLY A 68 8.56 -10.64 0.89
C GLY A 68 7.84 -11.85 1.46
N HIS A 69 7.57 -12.87 0.63
CA HIS A 69 7.01 -14.13 1.11
C HIS A 69 8.01 -14.89 1.99
N ALA A 70 9.26 -15.02 1.55
CA ALA A 70 10.31 -15.66 2.35
C ALA A 70 10.57 -14.90 3.66
N ALA A 71 10.56 -13.56 3.62
CA ALA A 71 10.69 -12.72 4.80
C ALA A 71 9.54 -12.97 5.80
N ASN A 72 8.29 -13.03 5.33
CA ASN A 72 7.13 -13.33 6.18
C ASN A 72 7.19 -14.73 6.81
N LEU A 73 7.67 -15.75 6.08
CA LEU A 73 7.86 -17.09 6.62
C LEU A 73 8.95 -17.12 7.70
N GLN A 74 10.07 -16.44 7.47
CA GLN A 74 11.13 -16.32 8.47
C GLN A 74 10.64 -15.59 9.71
N HIS A 75 9.89 -14.49 9.53
CA HIS A 75 9.29 -13.73 10.63
C HIS A 75 8.36 -14.61 11.47
N PHE A 76 7.51 -15.40 10.83
CA PHE A 76 6.66 -16.35 11.53
C PHE A 76 7.46 -17.34 12.38
N VAL A 77 8.55 -17.91 11.84
CA VAL A 77 9.43 -18.82 12.59
C VAL A 77 10.04 -18.10 13.81
N ASN A 78 10.51 -16.86 13.64
CA ASN A 78 11.10 -16.10 14.74
C ASN A 78 10.07 -15.76 15.84
N VAL A 79 8.85 -15.40 15.47
CA VAL A 79 7.76 -15.15 16.43
C VAL A 79 7.50 -16.40 17.27
N VAL A 80 7.49 -17.59 16.65
CA VAL A 80 7.16 -18.84 17.33
C VAL A 80 8.33 -19.40 18.15
N LEU A 81 9.57 -19.29 17.66
CA LEU A 81 10.73 -19.95 18.26
C LEU A 81 11.64 -19.01 19.08
N HIS A 82 11.54 -17.70 18.87
CA HIS A 82 12.47 -16.71 19.41
C HIS A 82 11.78 -15.54 20.13
N ASP A 83 10.46 -15.66 20.39
CA ASP A 83 9.65 -14.64 21.06
C ASP A 83 9.73 -13.24 20.39
N GLU A 84 9.96 -13.22 19.08
CA GLU A 84 9.93 -11.97 18.31
C GLU A 84 8.51 -11.40 18.29
N LYS A 85 8.38 -10.07 18.38
CA LYS A 85 7.08 -9.41 18.36
C LYS A 85 6.49 -9.52 16.94
N PRO A 86 5.23 -9.97 16.77
CA PRO A 86 4.57 -9.94 15.47
C PRO A 86 4.44 -8.51 14.92
N ASP A 87 4.84 -8.31 13.66
CA ASP A 87 4.58 -7.07 12.92
C ASP A 87 3.09 -6.78 12.76
N PHE A 88 2.29 -7.85 12.69
CA PHE A 88 0.85 -7.77 12.54
C PHE A 88 0.11 -8.49 13.66
N VAL A 89 -0.92 -7.85 14.20
CA VAL A 89 -1.82 -8.44 15.18
C VAL A 89 -3.14 -8.85 14.51
N PRO A 90 -3.85 -9.89 15.00
CA PRO A 90 -5.11 -10.34 14.40
C PRO A 90 -6.14 -9.23 14.19
N GLN A 91 -6.18 -8.24 15.08
CA GLN A 91 -7.09 -7.10 14.98
C GLN A 91 -6.90 -6.30 13.69
N GLN A 92 -5.67 -6.13 13.19
CA GLN A 92 -5.43 -5.41 11.94
C GLN A 92 -6.05 -6.15 10.73
N GLY A 93 -6.06 -7.48 10.76
CA GLY A 93 -6.79 -8.28 9.76
C GLY A 93 -8.30 -8.07 9.83
N VAL A 94 -8.86 -7.98 11.03
CA VAL A 94 -10.29 -7.67 11.22
C VAL A 94 -10.64 -6.28 10.68
N GLU A 95 -9.83 -5.25 10.99
CA GLU A 95 -10.06 -3.89 10.47
C GLU A 95 -9.96 -3.85 8.93
N MET A 96 -9.00 -4.56 8.33
CA MET A 96 -8.89 -4.68 6.88
C MET A 96 -10.14 -5.29 6.26
N ILE A 97 -10.70 -6.36 6.84
CA ILE A 97 -11.93 -6.98 6.34
C ILE A 97 -13.13 -6.03 6.44
N LYS A 98 -13.24 -5.23 7.52
CA LYS A 98 -14.30 -4.22 7.64
C LYS A 98 -14.22 -3.17 6.52
N ILE A 99 -13.00 -2.69 6.20
CA ILE A 99 -12.79 -1.76 5.08
C ILE A 99 -13.24 -2.39 3.76
N LEU A 100 -12.87 -3.65 3.50
CA LEU A 100 -13.32 -4.35 2.29
C LEU A 100 -14.84 -4.48 2.24
N GLN A 101 -15.48 -4.86 3.34
CA GLN A 101 -16.95 -4.95 3.43
C GLN A 101 -17.62 -3.60 3.18
N ALA A 102 -17.08 -2.51 3.73
CA ALA A 102 -17.58 -1.15 3.51
C ALA A 102 -17.49 -0.74 2.04
N ILE A 103 -16.41 -1.11 1.33
CA ILE A 103 -16.29 -0.87 -0.12
C ILE A 103 -17.40 -1.61 -0.89
N TYR A 104 -17.68 -2.87 -0.57
CA TYR A 104 -18.76 -3.63 -1.20
C TYR A 104 -20.14 -3.02 -0.90
N GLN A 105 -20.41 -2.64 0.36
CA GLN A 105 -21.65 -1.98 0.76
C GLN A 105 -21.82 -0.62 0.08
N SER A 106 -20.74 0.16 -0.03
CA SER A 106 -20.75 1.45 -0.73
C SER A 106 -21.11 1.26 -2.20
N ALA A 107 -20.52 0.26 -2.88
CA ALA A 107 -20.85 -0.06 -4.27
C ALA A 107 -22.31 -0.49 -4.45
N GLN A 108 -22.87 -1.25 -3.50
CA GLN A 108 -24.26 -1.69 -3.56
C GLN A 108 -25.26 -0.55 -3.33
N THR A 109 -24.93 0.38 -2.45
CA THR A 109 -25.83 1.45 -2.02
C THR A 109 -25.64 2.77 -2.78
N GLY A 110 -24.51 2.93 -3.46
CA GLY A 110 -24.12 4.18 -4.12
C GLY A 110 -23.82 5.32 -3.14
N LYS A 111 -23.50 5.00 -1.88
CA LYS A 111 -23.27 5.98 -0.80
C LYS A 111 -21.99 5.66 -0.04
N GLU A 112 -21.44 6.66 0.66
CA GLU A 112 -20.32 6.43 1.58
C GLU A 112 -20.74 5.55 2.76
N VAL A 113 -19.76 4.84 3.32
CA VAL A 113 -19.92 4.01 4.52
C VAL A 113 -18.87 4.48 5.52
N GLU A 114 -19.34 4.88 6.70
CA GLU A 114 -18.49 5.30 7.82
C GLU A 114 -18.14 4.10 8.70
N LEU A 115 -16.89 4.02 9.18
CA LEU A 115 -16.34 2.95 10.00
C LEU A 115 -15.89 3.46 11.37
#